data_AF-A0A0M8XRM5-F1
#
_entry.id   AF-A0A0M8XRM5-F1
#
_cell.length_a   1.000
_cell.length_b   1.000
_cell.length_c   1.000
_cell.angle_alpha   90.00
_cell.angle_beta   90.00
_cell.angle_gamma   90.00
#
_symmetry.space_group_name_H-M   'P 1'
#
loop_
_entity.id
_entity.type
_entity.pdbx_description
1 polymer ?
#
loop_
_entity_poly.entity_id
_entity_poly.type
_entity_poly.pdbx_seq_one_letter_code
_entity_poly.pdbx_strand_id
1 'polypeptide(L)'
;MKLADADLAHALLDHADLAYANLRGASLRAADLTGADLTRADLTGADLTGARLHRARLSYARLPRLDLSGVELSGADLSGADLGEADLTGADLSGANLHGVFLEQASLAGADLTDATLTNARLNGTRFEHAIGVRLPAGAIWDLDTRWPAAVASLAAEVSVELRPGVYLVPGDDARDRSRTARP
;
A
#
# COMPACT_ATOMS: atom_id res chain seq x y z
N MET A 1 0.85 -16.75 -16.31
CA MET A 1 -0.37 -17.58 -16.43
C MET A 1 -1.53 -16.71 -16.94
N LYS A 2 -2.46 -17.20 -17.80
CA LYS A 2 -3.59 -16.38 -18.31
C LYS A 2 -4.89 -16.80 -17.62
N LEU A 3 -5.37 -15.97 -16.69
CA LEU A 3 -6.57 -16.15 -15.88
C LEU A 3 -7.48 -14.91 -15.97
N ALA A 4 -7.37 -14.12 -17.04
CA ALA A 4 -8.21 -12.95 -17.25
C ALA A 4 -9.69 -13.38 -17.31
N ASP A 5 -10.54 -12.63 -16.62
CA ASP A 5 -11.98 -12.87 -16.50
C ASP A 5 -12.34 -14.26 -15.94
N ALA A 6 -11.37 -14.96 -15.34
CA ALA A 6 -11.62 -16.27 -14.75
C ALA A 6 -12.50 -16.13 -13.51
N ASP A 7 -13.42 -17.08 -13.34
CA ASP A 7 -14.14 -17.24 -12.09
C ASP A 7 -13.32 -18.13 -11.15
N LEU A 8 -12.69 -17.49 -10.17
CA LEU A 8 -11.91 -18.09 -9.10
C LEU A 8 -12.54 -17.76 -7.73
N ALA A 9 -13.83 -17.39 -7.71
CA ALA A 9 -14.53 -17.13 -6.47
C ALA A 9 -14.48 -18.38 -5.58
N HIS A 10 -14.19 -18.17 -4.29
CA HIS A 10 -14.07 -19.23 -3.29
C HIS A 10 -12.96 -20.27 -3.59
N ALA A 11 -12.08 -20.01 -4.56
CA ALA A 11 -11.00 -20.93 -4.87
C ALA A 11 -10.00 -21.02 -3.71
N LEU A 12 -9.48 -22.23 -3.49
CA LEU A 12 -8.35 -22.47 -2.60
C LEU A 12 -7.07 -22.31 -3.42
N LEU A 13 -6.45 -21.14 -3.28
CA LEU A 13 -5.23 -20.72 -3.99
C LEU A 13 -4.12 -20.41 -2.98
N ASP A 14 -4.20 -20.96 -1.78
CA ASP A 14 -3.18 -20.77 -0.75
C ASP A 14 -1.84 -21.32 -1.25
N HIS A 15 -0.79 -20.52 -1.09
CA HIS A 15 0.56 -20.81 -1.59
C HIS A 15 0.65 -21.07 -3.10
N ALA A 16 -0.38 -20.72 -3.88
CA ALA A 16 -0.37 -20.91 -5.33
C ALA A 16 0.69 -20.02 -5.99
N ASP A 17 1.34 -20.54 -7.03
CA ASP A 17 2.19 -19.74 -7.91
C ASP A 17 1.32 -19.07 -8.99
N LEU A 18 1.05 -17.79 -8.76
CA LEU A 18 0.36 -16.88 -9.66
C LEU A 18 1.29 -15.73 -10.10
N ALA A 19 2.60 -15.92 -10.00
CA ALA A 19 3.57 -14.91 -10.38
C ALA A 19 3.40 -14.58 -11.87
N TYR A 20 3.42 -13.29 -12.20
CA TYR A 20 3.19 -12.79 -13.56
C TYR A 20 1.84 -13.24 -14.17
N ALA A 21 0.86 -13.64 -13.34
CA ALA A 21 -0.45 -13.99 -13.83
C ALA A 21 -1.19 -12.75 -14.36
N ASN A 22 -1.87 -12.91 -15.49
CA ASN A 22 -2.89 -11.97 -15.92
C ASN A 22 -4.20 -12.40 -15.28
N LEU A 23 -4.62 -11.67 -14.24
CA LEU A 23 -5.86 -11.84 -13.47
C LEU A 23 -6.82 -10.65 -13.70
N ARG A 24 -6.64 -9.91 -14.80
CA ARG A 24 -7.50 -8.76 -15.11
C ARG A 24 -8.95 -9.20 -15.18
N GLY A 25 -9.83 -8.49 -14.49
CA GLY A 25 -11.26 -8.80 -14.45
C GLY A 25 -11.63 -10.12 -13.76
N ALA A 26 -10.67 -10.86 -13.21
CA ALA A 26 -10.95 -12.14 -12.55
C ALA A 26 -11.79 -11.93 -11.29
N SER A 27 -12.71 -12.86 -11.03
CA SER A 27 -13.42 -12.93 -9.75
C SER A 27 -12.58 -13.74 -8.78
N LEU A 28 -12.04 -13.10 -7.74
CA LEU A 28 -11.30 -13.71 -6.62
C LEU A 28 -12.09 -13.56 -5.30
N ARG A 29 -13.39 -13.31 -5.40
CA ARG A 29 -14.28 -13.10 -4.25
C ARG A 29 -14.17 -14.25 -3.27
N ALA A 30 -13.87 -13.92 -2.01
CA ALA A 30 -13.69 -14.90 -0.94
C ALA A 30 -12.74 -16.06 -1.27
N ALA A 31 -11.81 -15.87 -2.22
CA ALA A 31 -10.75 -16.82 -2.48
C ALA A 31 -9.73 -16.80 -1.32
N ASP A 32 -9.15 -17.95 -1.03
CA ASP A 32 -8.02 -18.04 -0.12
C ASP A 32 -6.73 -17.91 -0.93
N LEU A 33 -6.03 -16.79 -0.80
CA LEU A 33 -4.74 -16.49 -1.41
C LEU A 33 -3.64 -16.39 -0.34
N THR A 34 -3.85 -17.00 0.82
CA THR A 34 -2.89 -16.98 1.92
C THR A 34 -1.54 -17.50 1.44
N GLY A 35 -0.48 -16.69 1.56
CA GLY A 35 0.87 -17.05 1.13
C GLY A 35 1.06 -17.23 -0.38
N ALA A 36 0.05 -16.93 -1.21
CA ALA A 36 0.15 -17.05 -2.67
C ALA A 36 1.21 -16.10 -3.23
N ASP A 37 1.88 -16.52 -4.30
CA ASP A 37 2.80 -15.66 -5.04
C ASP A 37 2.06 -14.97 -6.19
N LEU A 38 1.78 -13.67 -6.02
CA LEU A 38 1.19 -12.76 -6.99
C LEU A 38 2.22 -11.73 -7.47
N THR A 39 3.52 -12.01 -7.32
CA THR A 39 4.59 -11.09 -7.73
C THR A 39 4.40 -10.70 -9.18
N ARG A 40 4.35 -9.38 -9.44
CA ARG A 40 4.14 -8.80 -10.79
C ARG A 40 2.85 -9.27 -11.50
N ALA A 41 1.88 -9.81 -10.78
CA ALA A 41 0.58 -10.13 -11.35
C ALA A 41 -0.18 -8.84 -11.73
N ASP A 42 -1.04 -8.93 -12.74
CA ASP A 42 -1.95 -7.85 -13.12
C ASP A 42 -3.37 -8.20 -12.67
N LEU A 43 -3.83 -7.55 -11.61
CA LEU A 43 -5.16 -7.70 -11.02
C LEU A 43 -6.08 -6.53 -11.40
N THR A 44 -5.75 -5.74 -12.44
CA THR A 44 -6.57 -4.59 -12.83
C THR A 44 -8.03 -5.01 -13.06
N GLY A 45 -8.95 -4.43 -12.29
CA GLY A 45 -10.39 -4.72 -12.37
C GLY A 45 -10.82 -6.09 -11.81
N ALA A 46 -9.93 -6.81 -11.12
CA ALA A 46 -10.32 -8.03 -10.40
C ALA A 46 -11.21 -7.71 -9.20
N ASP A 47 -12.08 -8.63 -8.83
CA ASP A 47 -12.90 -8.53 -7.62
C ASP A 47 -12.27 -9.36 -6.49
N LEU A 48 -11.70 -8.70 -5.49
CA LEU A 48 -11.09 -9.33 -4.30
C LEU A 48 -11.96 -9.20 -3.05
N THR A 49 -13.26 -8.91 -3.20
CA THR A 49 -14.17 -8.74 -2.05
C THR A 49 -14.14 -9.97 -1.14
N GLY A 50 -13.70 -9.78 0.10
CA GLY A 50 -13.60 -10.83 1.11
C GLY A 50 -12.48 -11.86 0.88
N ALA A 51 -11.58 -11.64 -0.08
CA ALA A 51 -10.42 -12.50 -0.29
C ALA A 51 -9.46 -12.42 0.90
N ARG A 52 -8.74 -13.52 1.16
CA ARG A 52 -7.68 -13.58 2.18
C ARG A 52 -6.32 -13.54 1.51
N LEU A 53 -5.51 -12.52 1.83
CA LEU A 53 -4.18 -12.31 1.26
C LEU A 53 -3.10 -12.28 2.36
N HIS A 54 -3.38 -12.89 3.51
CA HIS A 54 -2.43 -12.98 4.61
C HIS A 54 -1.10 -13.54 4.11
N ARG A 55 0.00 -12.81 4.33
CA ARG A 55 1.35 -13.15 3.88
C ARG A 55 1.52 -13.42 2.37
N ALA A 56 0.57 -12.97 1.53
CA ALA A 56 0.71 -13.08 0.08
C ALA A 56 1.88 -12.22 -0.42
N ARG A 57 2.53 -12.65 -1.50
CA ARG A 57 3.60 -11.88 -2.17
C ARG A 57 2.99 -11.12 -3.33
N LEU A 58 2.85 -9.82 -3.21
CA LEU A 58 2.25 -8.91 -4.19
C LEU A 58 3.28 -7.89 -4.70
N SER A 59 4.58 -8.16 -4.54
CA SER A 59 5.62 -7.22 -4.90
C SER A 59 5.51 -6.86 -6.39
N TYR A 60 5.47 -5.56 -6.68
CA TYR A 60 5.27 -5.00 -8.02
C TYR A 60 3.98 -5.45 -8.75
N ALA A 61 2.98 -5.97 -8.02
CA ALA A 61 1.66 -6.28 -8.59
C ALA A 61 0.90 -5.01 -8.98
N ARG A 62 -0.04 -5.14 -9.94
CA ARG A 62 -0.93 -4.04 -10.36
C ARG A 62 -2.32 -4.25 -9.79
N LEU A 63 -2.71 -3.39 -8.86
CA LEU A 63 -4.00 -3.37 -8.17
C LEU A 63 -4.67 -1.96 -8.19
N PRO A 64 -4.52 -1.14 -9.26
CA PRO A 64 -5.05 0.22 -9.22
C PRO A 64 -6.58 0.23 -9.22
N ARG A 65 -7.18 1.17 -8.48
CA ARG A 65 -8.64 1.37 -8.38
C ARG A 65 -9.45 0.15 -7.91
N LEU A 66 -8.82 -0.79 -7.22
CA LEU A 66 -9.54 -1.93 -6.66
C LEU A 66 -10.23 -1.55 -5.35
N ASP A 67 -11.39 -2.15 -5.12
CA ASP A 67 -11.99 -2.21 -3.79
C ASP A 67 -11.30 -3.35 -3.01
N LEU A 68 -10.48 -2.94 -2.04
CA LEU A 68 -9.77 -3.77 -1.09
C LEU A 68 -10.24 -3.47 0.35
N SER A 69 -11.46 -2.93 0.49
CA SER A 69 -12.00 -2.56 1.80
C SER A 69 -12.16 -3.81 2.68
N GLY A 70 -11.66 -3.71 3.91
CA GLY A 70 -11.68 -4.82 4.89
C GLY A 70 -10.89 -6.07 4.50
N VAL A 71 -10.07 -6.04 3.44
CA VAL A 71 -9.28 -7.21 3.01
C VAL A 71 -8.19 -7.53 4.04
N GLU A 72 -7.96 -8.83 4.27
CA GLU A 72 -6.91 -9.34 5.16
C GLU A 72 -5.56 -9.39 4.41
N LEU A 73 -4.69 -8.40 4.63
CA LEU A 73 -3.36 -8.25 4.02
C LEU A 73 -2.22 -8.31 5.06
N SER A 74 -2.49 -8.79 6.27
CA SER A 74 -1.46 -8.84 7.33
C SER A 74 -0.24 -9.65 6.90
N GLY A 75 0.94 -9.08 7.11
CA GLY A 75 2.23 -9.64 6.71
C GLY A 75 2.45 -9.79 5.20
N ALA A 76 1.57 -9.26 4.34
CA ALA A 76 1.75 -9.31 2.89
C ALA A 76 2.94 -8.47 2.43
N ASP A 77 3.59 -8.90 1.34
CA ASP A 77 4.62 -8.11 0.67
C ASP A 77 4.03 -7.34 -0.50
N LEU A 78 3.78 -6.04 -0.32
CA LEU A 78 3.26 -5.10 -1.31
C LEU A 78 4.37 -4.18 -1.86
N SER A 79 5.64 -4.54 -1.68
CA SER A 79 6.74 -3.67 -2.07
C SER A 79 6.70 -3.32 -3.57
N GLY A 80 6.72 -2.02 -3.86
CA GLY A 80 6.62 -1.51 -5.23
C GLY A 80 5.30 -1.79 -5.95
N ALA A 81 4.26 -2.28 -5.27
CA ALA A 81 2.95 -2.53 -5.86
C ALA A 81 2.25 -1.21 -6.26
N ASP A 82 1.45 -1.29 -7.32
CA ASP A 82 0.60 -0.20 -7.80
C ASP A 82 -0.80 -0.32 -7.19
N LEU A 83 -1.07 0.48 -6.17
CA LEU A 83 -2.36 0.59 -5.46
C LEU A 83 -2.97 1.99 -5.66
N GLY A 84 -2.60 2.69 -6.75
CA GLY A 84 -3.13 4.01 -7.05
C GLY A 84 -4.66 4.01 -7.09
N GLU A 85 -5.27 4.99 -6.42
CA GLU A 85 -6.73 5.15 -6.30
C GLU A 85 -7.47 3.94 -5.68
N ALA A 86 -6.78 2.97 -5.09
CA ALA A 86 -7.42 1.81 -4.46
C ALA A 86 -8.14 2.20 -3.15
N ASP A 87 -9.21 1.48 -2.83
CA ASP A 87 -9.90 1.61 -1.55
C ASP A 87 -9.45 0.49 -0.59
N LEU A 88 -8.59 0.82 0.37
CA LEU A 88 -8.13 -0.06 1.45
C LEU A 88 -8.81 0.30 2.79
N THR A 89 -10.00 0.91 2.76
CA THR A 89 -10.70 1.33 3.97
C THR A 89 -10.93 0.14 4.90
N GLY A 90 -10.45 0.24 6.14
CA GLY A 90 -10.56 -0.81 7.15
C GLY A 90 -9.77 -2.08 6.87
N ALA A 91 -8.86 -2.10 5.88
CA ALA A 91 -8.02 -3.26 5.60
C ALA A 91 -7.04 -3.54 6.76
N ASP A 92 -6.75 -4.82 6.98
CA ASP A 92 -5.68 -5.26 7.89
C ASP A 92 -4.36 -5.32 7.12
N LEU A 93 -3.50 -4.31 7.31
CA LEU A 93 -2.15 -4.24 6.74
C LEU A 93 -1.08 -4.46 7.83
N SER A 94 -1.44 -5.05 8.97
CA SER A 94 -0.52 -5.20 10.09
C SER A 94 0.71 -6.03 9.68
N GLY A 95 1.92 -5.50 9.94
CA GLY A 95 3.19 -6.10 9.53
C GLY A 95 3.43 -6.17 8.02
N ALA A 96 2.61 -5.54 7.18
CA ALA A 96 2.78 -5.58 5.73
C ALA A 96 4.01 -4.76 5.27
N ASN A 97 4.71 -5.26 4.25
CA ASN A 97 5.79 -4.53 3.60
C ASN A 97 5.25 -3.66 2.46
N LEU A 98 5.11 -2.36 2.69
CA LEU A 98 4.69 -1.36 1.70
C LEU A 98 5.88 -0.51 1.20
N HIS A 99 7.10 -1.05 1.23
CA HIS A 99 8.29 -0.32 0.75
C HIS A 99 8.12 0.12 -0.72
N GLY A 100 8.26 1.41 -1.00
CA GLY A 100 8.18 1.93 -2.37
C GLY A 100 6.82 1.77 -3.04
N VAL A 101 5.76 1.50 -2.27
CA VAL A 101 4.40 1.34 -2.81
C VAL A 101 3.88 2.63 -3.44
N PHE A 102 3.04 2.50 -4.46
CA PHE A 102 2.29 3.59 -5.07
C PHE A 102 0.87 3.61 -4.50
N LEU A 103 0.57 4.63 -3.68
CA LEU A 103 -0.72 4.82 -3.01
C LEU A 103 -1.38 6.16 -3.41
N GLU A 104 -0.95 6.77 -4.51
CA GLU A 104 -1.49 8.05 -4.95
C GLU A 104 -3.02 8.00 -5.01
N GLN A 105 -3.70 8.92 -4.31
CA GLN A 105 -5.17 9.02 -4.19
C GLN A 105 -5.87 7.80 -3.56
N ALA A 106 -5.14 6.85 -2.96
CA ALA A 106 -5.73 5.70 -2.29
C ALA A 106 -6.38 6.07 -0.94
N SER A 107 -7.36 5.27 -0.52
CA SER A 107 -7.99 5.37 0.80
C SER A 107 -7.44 4.29 1.72
N LEU A 108 -6.79 4.64 2.82
CA LEU A 108 -6.46 3.75 3.94
C LEU A 108 -7.25 4.13 5.20
N ALA A 109 -8.43 4.75 5.03
CA ALA A 109 -9.20 5.22 6.16
C ALA A 109 -9.55 4.04 7.10
N GLY A 110 -9.25 4.18 8.39
CA GLY A 110 -9.49 3.12 9.39
C GLY A 110 -8.66 1.84 9.21
N ALA A 111 -7.70 1.78 8.28
CA ALA A 111 -6.85 0.60 8.12
C ALA A 111 -5.88 0.42 9.30
N ASP A 112 -5.51 -0.83 9.57
CA ASP A 112 -4.48 -1.17 10.55
C ASP A 112 -3.11 -1.28 9.88
N LEU A 113 -2.22 -0.31 10.14
CA LEU A 113 -0.83 -0.32 9.68
C LEU A 113 0.17 -0.60 10.81
N THR A 114 -0.27 -1.24 11.90
CA THR A 114 0.62 -1.61 13.00
C THR A 114 1.79 -2.45 12.47
N ASP A 115 3.02 -2.03 12.75
CA ASP A 115 4.27 -2.65 12.28
C ASP A 115 4.45 -2.72 10.75
N ALA A 116 3.60 -2.05 9.96
CA ALA A 116 3.76 -1.96 8.52
C ALA A 116 4.87 -0.95 8.13
N THR A 117 5.55 -1.19 7.00
CA THR A 117 6.63 -0.31 6.51
C THR A 117 6.22 0.48 5.28
N LEU A 118 6.22 1.82 5.36
CA LEU A 118 5.88 2.72 4.24
C LEU A 118 7.10 3.46 3.66
N THR A 119 8.32 3.00 3.93
CA THR A 119 9.55 3.66 3.46
C THR A 119 9.53 3.84 1.94
N ASN A 120 9.90 5.02 1.46
CA ASN A 120 9.91 5.39 0.04
C ASN A 120 8.52 5.33 -0.66
N ALA A 121 7.42 5.24 0.08
CA ALA A 121 6.07 5.20 -0.51
C ALA A 121 5.70 6.53 -1.20
N ARG A 122 4.81 6.45 -2.19
CA ARG A 122 4.22 7.61 -2.86
C ARG A 122 2.80 7.80 -2.36
N LEU A 123 2.59 8.88 -1.62
CA LEU A 123 1.42 9.11 -0.77
C LEU A 123 0.60 10.33 -1.20
N ASN A 124 0.81 10.85 -2.40
CA ASN A 124 0.13 12.06 -2.89
C ASN A 124 -1.40 11.85 -2.88
N GLY A 125 -2.14 12.69 -2.15
CA GLY A 125 -3.59 12.54 -1.94
C GLY A 125 -4.03 11.31 -1.17
N THR A 126 -3.11 10.55 -0.57
CA THR A 126 -3.49 9.36 0.21
C THR A 126 -4.23 9.77 1.47
N ARG A 127 -5.28 9.02 1.78
CA ARG A 127 -6.18 9.25 2.92
C ARG A 127 -5.91 8.27 4.05
N PHE A 128 -5.47 8.73 5.21
CA PHE A 128 -5.18 7.93 6.40
C PHE A 128 -6.10 8.25 7.58
N GLU A 129 -7.25 8.89 7.35
CA GLU A 129 -8.18 9.25 8.40
C GLU A 129 -8.55 8.02 9.24
N HIS A 130 -8.41 8.12 10.56
CA HIS A 130 -8.66 7.02 11.50
C HIS A 130 -7.78 5.77 11.34
N ALA A 131 -6.80 5.75 10.42
CA ALA A 131 -5.83 4.66 10.34
C ALA A 131 -4.99 4.60 11.62
N ILE A 132 -4.65 3.39 12.05
CA ILE A 132 -3.82 3.14 13.23
C ILE A 132 -2.44 2.61 12.81
N GLY A 133 -1.45 2.71 13.71
CA GLY A 133 -0.09 2.21 13.45
C GLY A 133 0.73 3.03 12.45
N VAL A 134 0.15 4.05 11.80
CA VAL A 134 0.85 4.93 10.86
C VAL A 134 2.00 5.67 11.57
N ARG A 135 3.21 5.50 11.04
CA ARG A 135 4.41 6.25 11.41
C ARG A 135 4.85 7.08 10.22
N LEU A 136 5.49 8.22 10.48
CA LEU A 136 5.99 9.06 9.39
C LEU A 136 7.07 8.29 8.60
N PRO A 137 6.86 7.99 7.31
CA PRO A 137 7.74 7.09 6.58
C PRO A 137 8.93 7.80 5.96
N ALA A 138 10.14 7.36 6.32
CA ALA A 138 11.38 7.84 5.70
C ALA A 138 11.34 7.69 4.17
N GLY A 139 11.75 8.73 3.46
CA GLY A 139 11.80 8.75 1.99
C GLY A 139 10.46 8.84 1.28
N ALA A 140 9.33 8.89 2.01
CA ALA A 140 8.03 8.99 1.38
C ALA A 140 7.78 10.38 0.79
N ILE A 141 7.04 10.42 -0.32
CA ILE A 141 6.62 11.66 -0.99
C ILE A 141 5.13 11.85 -0.76
N TRP A 142 4.72 13.04 -0.33
CA TRP A 142 3.33 13.40 -0.07
C TRP A 142 3.04 14.84 -0.52
N ASP A 143 1.77 15.22 -0.56
CA ASP A 143 1.33 16.55 -0.99
C ASP A 143 0.26 17.14 -0.06
N LEU A 144 -0.17 18.38 -0.34
CA LEU A 144 -1.21 19.05 0.46
C LEU A 144 -2.58 18.34 0.47
N ASP A 145 -2.81 17.42 -0.47
CA ASP A 145 -4.04 16.61 -0.53
C ASP A 145 -3.95 15.34 0.33
N THR A 146 -2.75 15.00 0.81
CA THR A 146 -2.55 13.87 1.72
C THR A 146 -3.22 14.15 3.07
N ARG A 147 -3.99 13.18 3.58
CA ARG A 147 -4.72 13.29 4.85
C ARG A 147 -4.08 12.40 5.89
N TRP A 148 -3.09 12.92 6.61
CA TRP A 148 -2.42 12.21 7.70
C TRP A 148 -3.34 12.01 8.92
N PRO A 149 -3.10 10.96 9.74
CA PRO A 149 -3.70 10.91 11.07
C PRO A 149 -3.23 12.09 11.92
N ALA A 150 -4.10 12.58 12.81
CA ALA A 150 -3.81 13.76 13.63
C ALA A 150 -2.49 13.64 14.42
N ALA A 151 -2.14 12.44 14.87
CA ALA A 151 -0.90 12.16 15.60
C ALA A 151 0.39 12.34 14.77
N VAL A 152 0.29 12.25 13.44
CA VAL A 152 1.44 12.31 12.51
C VAL A 152 1.45 13.61 11.70
N ALA A 153 0.29 14.25 11.51
CA ALA A 153 0.12 15.41 10.64
C ALA A 153 1.07 16.57 10.97
N SER A 154 1.20 16.95 12.24
CA SER A 154 2.11 18.04 12.65
C SER A 154 3.57 17.68 12.40
N LEU A 155 3.96 16.43 12.69
CA LEU A 155 5.33 15.96 12.45
C LEU A 155 5.66 15.92 10.96
N ALA A 156 4.72 15.46 10.12
CA ALA A 156 4.88 15.45 8.67
C ALA A 156 5.18 16.86 8.13
N ALA A 157 4.39 17.85 8.56
CA ALA A 157 4.57 19.24 8.16
C ALA A 157 5.90 19.85 8.68
N GLU A 158 6.34 19.47 9.87
CA GLU A 158 7.57 20.00 10.49
C GLU A 158 8.84 19.48 9.84
N VAL A 159 8.91 18.17 9.54
CA VAL A 159 10.18 17.53 9.15
C VAL A 159 10.35 17.34 7.65
N SER A 160 9.27 17.47 6.88
CA SER A 160 9.33 17.24 5.44
C SER A 160 9.94 18.42 4.68
N VAL A 161 10.69 18.11 3.63
CA VAL A 161 11.32 19.10 2.76
C VAL A 161 10.47 19.26 1.50
N GLU A 162 10.10 20.49 1.17
CA GLU A 162 9.39 20.78 -0.07
C GLU A 162 10.31 20.55 -1.29
N LEU A 163 9.90 19.67 -2.19
CA LEU A 163 10.63 19.37 -3.44
C LEU A 163 10.23 20.33 -4.57
N ARG A 164 8.94 20.65 -4.61
CA ARG A 164 8.29 21.58 -5.54
C ARG A 164 7.00 22.07 -4.88
N PRO A 165 6.38 23.18 -5.35
CA PRO A 165 5.20 23.74 -4.70
C PRO A 165 4.14 22.70 -4.34
N GLY A 166 3.88 22.54 -3.05
CA GLY A 166 2.87 21.64 -2.50
C GLY A 166 3.22 20.15 -2.48
N VAL A 167 4.46 19.77 -2.79
CA VAL A 167 4.93 18.37 -2.77
C VAL A 167 6.18 18.25 -1.89
N TYR A 168 6.12 17.34 -0.93
CA TYR A 168 7.07 17.21 0.16
C TYR A 168 7.69 15.82 0.19
N LEU A 169 8.95 15.76 0.63
CA LEU A 169 9.70 14.54 0.90
C LEU A 169 9.93 14.43 2.41
N VAL A 170 9.59 13.29 2.99
CA VAL A 170 10.07 12.94 4.33
C VAL A 170 11.54 12.54 4.20
N PRO A 171 12.48 13.27 4.82
CA PRO A 171 13.89 12.95 4.70
C PRO A 171 14.17 11.57 5.32
N GLY A 172 15.02 10.78 4.65
CA GLY A 172 15.55 9.54 5.23
C GLY A 172 16.49 9.82 6.41
N ASP A 173 16.83 8.80 7.18
CA ASP A 173 17.71 8.94 8.35
C ASP A 173 19.07 9.59 8.00
N ASP A 174 19.58 9.37 6.78
CA ASP A 174 20.82 10.00 6.29
C ASP A 174 20.72 11.52 6.07
N ALA A 175 19.53 12.06 5.89
CA ALA A 175 19.32 13.48 5.61
C ALA A 175 19.28 14.35 6.88
N ARG A 176 19.00 13.75 8.05
CA ARG A 176 19.00 14.45 9.35
C ARG A 176 20.40 14.82 9.84
N ASP A 177 21.43 14.15 9.35
CA ASP A 177 22.82 14.44 9.71
C ASP A 177 23.36 15.68 8.96
N ARG A 178 22.95 15.84 7.69
CA ARG A 178 23.40 16.98 6.85
C ARG A 178 22.78 18.32 7.22
N SER A 179 21.62 18.34 7.87
CA SER A 179 20.98 19.57 8.35
C SER A 179 21.51 20.06 9.70
N ARG A 180 22.18 19.21 10.48
CA ARG A 180 22.81 19.60 11.76
C ARG A 180 24.20 20.22 11.60
N THR A 181 24.90 19.95 10.50
CA THR A 181 26.23 20.51 10.22
C THR A 181 26.20 21.86 9.50
N ALA A 182 25.03 22.41 9.22
CA ALA A 182 24.85 23.69 8.53
C ALA A 182 24.10 24.70 9.41
N ARG A 183 24.66 25.05 10.57
CA ARG A 183 24.35 26.32 11.25
C ARG A 183 25.67 27.07 11.45
N PRO A 184 25.81 28.30 10.93
CA PRO A 184 26.95 29.17 11.23
C PRO A 184 26.92 29.64 12.69
#